data_AF-A0A958DEU2-F1
#
_entry.id   AF-A0A958DEU2-F1
#
_cell.length_a   1.000
_cell.length_b   1.000
_cell.length_c   1.000
_cell.angle_alpha   90.00
_cell.angle_beta   90.00
_cell.angle_gamma   90.00
#
_symmetry.space_group_name_H-M   'P 1'
#
loop_
_entity.id
_entity.type
_entity.pdbx_description
1 polymer ?
#
loop_
_entity_poly.entity_id
_entity_poly.type
_entity_poly.pdbx_seq_one_letter_code
_entity_poly.pdbx_strand_id
1 'polypeptide(L)' 'FQEAMLSWPAGARPEDGSWAQYWYHSLHRSTGFGEYVPKTDPFPDSLKPLLAECQPYYRQLSAVAIKA' A
#
# COMPACT_ATOMS: atom_id res chain seq x y z
N PHE A 1 -0.51 4.89 18.34
CA PHE A 1 -0.83 5.42 16.99
C PHE A 1 -1.40 6.83 17.17
N GLN A 2 -1.14 7.76 16.25
CA GLN A 2 -1.68 9.12 16.26
C GLN A 2 -2.52 9.34 15.01
N GLU A 3 -3.73 9.87 15.16
CA GLU A 3 -4.70 10.05 14.06
C GLU A 3 -4.16 10.94 12.93
N ALA A 4 -3.37 11.96 13.28
CA ALA A 4 -2.69 12.84 12.32
C ALA A 4 -1.73 12.11 11.36
N MET A 5 -1.34 10.87 11.65
CA MET A 5 -0.51 10.06 10.74
C MET A 5 -1.27 9.56 9.50
N LEU A 6 -2.61 9.59 9.53
CA LEU A 6 -3.45 9.13 8.41
C LEU A 6 -3.86 10.26 7.46
N SER A 7 -3.45 11.50 7.75
CA SER A 7 -3.78 12.66 6.94
C SER A 7 -2.57 13.54 6.66
N TRP A 8 -2.57 14.18 5.50
CA TRP A 8 -1.51 15.10 5.07
C TRP A 8 -2.05 16.18 4.12
N PRO A 9 -1.36 17.32 3.99
CA PRO A 9 -1.70 18.29 2.97
C PRO A 9 -1.41 17.73 1.58
N ALA A 10 -2.32 17.99 0.64
CA ALA A 10 -2.09 17.76 -0.78
C ALA A 10 -1.00 18.73 -1.29
N GLY A 11 -0.23 18.26 -2.27
CA GLY A 11 0.81 19.03 -2.95
C GLY A 11 2.19 18.38 -2.91
N ALA A 12 3.11 18.98 -3.65
CA ALA A 12 4.50 18.59 -3.67
C ALA A 12 5.21 19.01 -2.38
N ARG A 13 6.22 18.23 -2.00
CA ARG A 13 7.10 18.49 -0.88
C ARG A 13 8.52 18.77 -1.35
N PRO A 14 9.30 19.59 -0.62
CA PRO A 14 10.71 19.83 -0.95
C PRO A 14 11.53 18.54 -1.08
N GLU A 15 11.15 17.49 -0.36
CA GLU A 15 11.86 16.21 -0.32
C GLU A 15 11.53 15.27 -1.49
N ASP A 16 10.55 15.59 -2.34
CA ASP A 16 10.06 14.65 -3.37
C ASP A 16 11.07 14.37 -4.50
N GLY A 17 12.05 15.26 -4.67
CA GLY A 17 13.15 15.09 -5.62
C GLY A 17 12.71 15.02 -7.09
N SER A 18 13.62 14.58 -7.96
CA SER A 18 13.44 14.64 -9.42
C SER A 18 12.35 13.71 -9.96
N TRP A 19 11.97 12.68 -9.20
CA TRP A 19 10.96 11.68 -9.60
C TRP A 19 9.52 12.15 -9.40
N ALA A 20 9.32 13.24 -8.64
CA ALA A 20 8.01 13.75 -8.27
C ALA A 20 7.09 13.96 -9.47
N GLN A 21 7.63 14.60 -10.53
CA GLN A 21 6.89 14.91 -11.75
C GLN A 21 6.40 13.66 -12.52
N TYR A 22 7.04 12.51 -12.29
CA TYR A 22 6.79 11.28 -13.04
C TYR A 22 5.96 10.26 -12.25
N TRP A 23 6.12 10.21 -10.92
CA TRP A 23 5.54 9.13 -10.09
C TRP A 23 4.56 9.64 -9.02
N TYR A 24 4.62 10.91 -8.61
CA TYR A 24 3.93 11.36 -7.38
C TYR A 24 2.65 12.15 -7.62
N HIS A 25 2.18 12.26 -8.87
CA HIS A 25 0.95 12.97 -9.18
C HIS A 25 -0.26 12.53 -8.32
N SER A 26 -0.42 11.22 -8.10
CA SER A 26 -1.50 10.68 -7.26
C SER A 26 -1.30 10.99 -5.77
N LEU A 27 -0.05 10.98 -5.28
CA LEU A 27 0.27 11.35 -3.90
C LEU A 27 0.05 12.85 -3.64
N HIS A 28 0.44 13.71 -4.58
CA HIS A 28 0.22 15.16 -4.47
C HIS A 28 -1.26 15.53 -4.46
N ARG A 29 -2.12 14.68 -5.01
CA ARG A 29 -3.57 14.89 -4.99
C ARG A 29 -4.27 14.27 -3.78
N SER A 30 -3.60 13.39 -3.04
CA SER A 30 -4.18 12.74 -1.87
C SER A 30 -3.95 13.55 -0.60
N THR A 31 -4.83 13.37 0.37
CA THR A 31 -4.74 13.96 1.71
C THR A 31 -4.74 12.91 2.82
N GLY A 32 -4.65 11.63 2.45
CA GLY A 32 -4.80 10.48 3.31
C GLY A 32 -4.83 9.18 2.51
N PHE A 33 -5.04 8.06 3.19
CA PHE A 33 -5.24 6.77 2.54
C PHE A 33 -6.62 6.72 1.85
N GLY A 34 -6.67 6.14 0.65
CA GLY A 34 -7.93 5.92 -0.05
C GLY A 34 -8.75 4.78 0.57
N GLU A 35 -10.06 4.81 0.34
CA GLU A 35 -10.93 3.70 0.74
C GLU A 35 -10.54 2.41 0.03
N TYR A 36 -10.60 1.29 0.77
CA TYR A 36 -10.37 -0.02 0.18
C TYR A 36 -11.48 -0.37 -0.80
N VAL A 37 -11.10 -0.66 -2.04
CA VAL A 37 -12.01 -1.21 -3.06
C VAL A 37 -11.78 -2.71 -3.16
N PRO A 38 -12.78 -3.56 -2.86
CA PRO A 38 -12.64 -5.00 -2.96
C PRO A 38 -12.40 -5.43 -4.41
N LYS A 39 -11.49 -6.39 -4.61
CA LYS A 39 -11.29 -7.02 -5.91
C LYS A 39 -12.47 -7.95 -6.19
N THR A 40 -13.08 -7.82 -7.36
CA THR A 40 -14.22 -8.66 -7.80
C THR A 40 -13.80 -9.83 -8.65
N ASP A 41 -12.65 -9.74 -9.31
CA ASP A 41 -12.15 -10.80 -10.18
C ASP A 41 -11.61 -11.99 -9.39
N PRO A 42 -11.76 -13.23 -9.91
CA PRO A 42 -11.17 -14.40 -9.28
C PRO A 42 -9.64 -14.31 -9.28
N PHE A 43 -9.02 -14.95 -8.29
CA PHE A 43 -7.56 -15.01 -8.23
C PHE A 43 -7.01 -15.79 -9.44
N PRO A 44 -5.99 -15.27 -10.17
CA PRO A 44 -5.46 -15.94 -11.36
C PRO A 44 -4.87 -17.32 -11.06
N ASP A 45 -5.33 -18.34 -11.79
CA ASP A 45 -4.86 -19.72 -11.60
C ASP A 45 -3.35 -19.88 -11.82
N SER A 46 -2.78 -19.13 -12.77
CA SER A 46 -1.35 -19.14 -13.08
C SER A 46 -0.47 -18.70 -11.91
N LEU A 47 -1.01 -17.94 -10.95
CA LEU A 47 -0.28 -17.43 -9.79
C LEU A 47 -0.45 -18.31 -8.54
N LYS A 48 -1.26 -19.37 -8.59
CA LYS A 48 -1.43 -20.31 -7.46
C LYS A 48 -0.11 -20.93 -6.96
N PRO A 49 0.84 -21.33 -7.84
CA PRO A 49 2.13 -21.83 -7.38
C PRO A 49 2.93 -20.78 -6.60
N LEU A 50 2.96 -19.54 -7.09
CA LEU A 50 3.63 -18.43 -6.42
C LEU A 50 2.98 -18.11 -5.06
N LEU A 51 1.64 -18.14 -5.00
CA LEU A 51 0.93 -17.97 -3.74
C LEU A 51 1.34 -19.03 -2.71
N ALA A 52 1.44 -20.30 -3.13
CA ALA A 52 1.86 -21.39 -2.25
C ALA A 52 3.28 -21.18 -1.71
N GLU A 53 4.19 -20.69 -2.55
CA GLU A 53 5.57 -20.34 -2.16
C GLU A 53 5.62 -19.15 -1.18
N CYS A 54 4.81 -18.12 -1.39
CA CYS A 54 4.77 -16.94 -0.53
C CYS A 54 4.08 -17.18 0.83
N GLN A 55 3.11 -18.11 0.88
CA GLN A 55 2.29 -18.37 2.07
C GLN A 55 3.07 -18.64 3.36
N PRO A 56 4.14 -19.48 3.41
CA PRO A 56 4.92 -19.68 4.63
C PRO A 56 5.57 -18.39 5.14
N TYR A 57 6.16 -17.57 4.26
CA TYR A 57 6.79 -16.31 4.64
C TYR A 57 5.76 -15.31 5.16
N TYR A 58 4.62 -15.19 4.50
CA TYR A 58 3.52 -14.35 4.98
C TYR A 58 3.07 -14.77 6.38
N ARG A 59 2.90 -16.08 6.63
CA ARG A 59 2.50 -16.60 7.95
C ARG A 59 3.53 -16.28 9.03
N GLN A 60 4.83 -16.35 8.73
CA GLN A 60 5.89 -15.96 9.68
C GLN A 60 5.78 -14.48 10.06
N LEU A 61 5.63 -13.59 9.08
CA LEU A 61 5.47 -12.16 9.33
C LEU A 61 4.18 -11.85 10.07
N SER A 62 3.08 -12.50 9.68
CA SER A 62 1.77 -12.33 10.31
C SER A 62 1.77 -12.77 11.78
N ALA A 63 2.52 -13.81 12.14
CA ALA A 63 2.62 -14.27 13.53
C ALA A 63 3.23 -13.23 14.48
N VAL A 64 4.10 -12.35 13.99
CA VAL A 64 4.76 -11.28 14.76
C VAL A 64 4.22 -9.88 14.45
N ALA A 65 3.23 -9.78 13.57
CA ALA A 65 2.64 -8.50 13.19
C ALA A 65 1.91 -7.86 14.38
N ILE A 66 1.97 -6.53 14.45
CA ILE A 66 1.14 -5.75 15.37
C ILE A 66 -0.32 -5.93 14.90
N LYS A 67 -1.16 -6.46 15.79
CA LYS A 67 -2.59 -6.65 15.52
C LYS A 67 -3.31 -5.31 15.65
N ALA A 68 -4.26 -5.08 14.75
CA ALA A 68 -5.17 -3.94 14.80
C ALA A 68 -6.24 -4.14 15.88
#